data_AF-A0A2G9RZS7-F1
#
_entry.id   AF-A0A2G9RZS7-F1
#
_cell.length_a   1.000
_cell.length_b   1.000
_cell.length_c   1.000
_cell.angle_alpha   90.00
_cell.angle_beta   90.00
_cell.angle_gamma   90.00
#
_symmetry.space_group_name_H-M   'P 1'
#
loop_
_entity.id
_entity.type
_entity.pdbx_description
1 polymer ?
#
loop_
_entity_poly.entity_id
_entity_poly.type
_entity_poly.pdbx_seq_one_letter_code
_entity_poly.pdbx_strand_id
1 'polypeptide(L)' 'CKLMAVEVNDTCCCLSGTVLDRAQVFYIVRGRIVLKLHKSYHTLESGDFFYIPPCNTYHIQNLGSEDVELVFTQLKTTAK' A
#
# COMPACT_ATOMS: atom_id res chain seq x y z
N CYS A 1 2.56 -4.05 17.44
CA CYS A 1 2.22 -3.26 16.24
C CYS A 1 3.46 -2.49 15.81
N LYS A 2 4.00 -2.73 14.60
CA LYS A 2 5.09 -1.93 14.05
C LYS A 2 4.49 -1.10 12.92
N LEU A 3 4.45 0.21 13.10
CA LEU A 3 4.10 1.17 12.05
C LEU A 3 5.37 1.42 11.23
N MET A 4 5.26 1.36 9.91
CA MET A 4 6.36 1.64 9.00
C MET A 4 5.90 2.69 7.99
N ALA A 5 6.72 3.72 7.79
CA ALA A 5 6.52 4.72 6.75
C ALA A 5 7.23 4.26 5.48
N VAL A 6 6.62 4.53 4.33
CA VAL A 6 7.12 4.19 3.00
C VAL A 6 6.97 5.41 2.13
N GLU A 7 8.08 5.86 1.57
CA GLU A 7 8.15 6.94 0.59
C GLU A 7 8.22 6.32 -0.81
N VAL A 8 7.42 6.83 -1.74
CA VAL A 8 7.43 6.41 -3.14
C VAL A 8 7.75 7.64 -4.00
N ASN A 9 8.99 7.71 -4.50
CA ASN A 9 9.54 8.88 -5.21
C ASN A 9 9.54 8.65 -6.73
N ASP A 10 9.39 9.73 -7.51
CA ASP A 10 9.25 9.68 -8.98
C ASP A 10 10.55 9.33 -9.72
N THR A 11 10.55 8.55 -10.82
CA THR A 11 9.62 8.54 -11.98
C THR A 11 9.23 7.13 -12.49
N CYS A 12 9.58 6.06 -11.78
CA CYS A 12 9.31 4.68 -12.21
C CYS A 12 9.18 3.69 -11.04
N CYS A 13 9.13 4.18 -9.80
CA CYS A 13 9.25 3.35 -8.62
C CYS A 13 7.89 2.73 -8.28
N CYS A 14 7.69 1.50 -8.73
CA CYS A 14 6.55 0.68 -8.35
C CYS A 14 6.87 -0.07 -7.05
N LEU A 15 5.97 -0.03 -6.08
CA LEU A 15 6.11 -0.81 -4.86
C LEU A 15 5.24 -2.05 -4.96
N SER A 16 5.90 -3.20 -5.12
CA SER A 16 5.24 -4.50 -5.20
C SER A 16 5.48 -5.29 -3.92
N GLY A 17 4.44 -5.93 -3.42
CA GLY A 17 4.53 -6.76 -2.23
C GLY A 17 3.60 -7.96 -2.32
N THR A 18 4.04 -9.07 -1.73
CA THR A 18 3.19 -10.24 -1.47
C THR A 18 3.03 -10.38 0.03
N VAL A 19 1.78 -10.47 0.45
CA VAL A 19 1.43 -10.66 1.85
C VAL A 19 1.18 -12.15 2.07
N LEU A 20 1.92 -12.77 2.99
CA LEU A 20 1.82 -14.20 3.28
C LEU A 20 0.79 -14.49 4.38
N ASP A 21 1.20 -14.41 5.65
CA ASP A 21 0.40 -14.79 6.84
C ASP A 21 -0.15 -13.60 7.63
N ARG A 22 0.16 -12.38 7.19
CA ARG A 22 -0.22 -11.14 7.85
C ARG A 22 -1.28 -10.43 7.02
N ALA A 23 -1.97 -9.47 7.60
CA ALA A 23 -2.71 -8.50 6.82
C ALA A 23 -1.99 -7.15 6.90
N GLN A 24 -2.13 -6.33 5.86
CA GLN A 24 -1.55 -4.98 5.85
C GLN A 24 -2.64 -3.94 5.65
N VAL A 25 -2.55 -2.85 6.40
CA VAL A 25 -3.40 -1.67 6.20
C VAL A 25 -2.48 -0.50 5.89
N PHE A 26 -2.74 0.18 4.78
CA PHE A 26 -2.03 1.37 4.34
C PHE A 26 -2.96 2.57 4.46
N TYR A 27 -2.37 3.70 4.86
CA TYR A 27 -3.01 5.02 4.85
C TYR A 27 -2.15 5.96 4.01
N ILE A 28 -2.80 6.73 3.14
CA ILE A 28 -2.13 7.71 2.28
C ILE A 28 -2.04 9.03 3.03
N VAL A 29 -0.85 9.34 3.53
CA VAL A 29 -0.59 10.62 4.22
C VAL A 29 -0.59 11.75 3.21
N ARG A 30 0.09 11.55 2.07
CA ARG A 30 0.21 12.54 1.01
C ARG A 30 0.36 11.88 -0.35
N GLY A 31 -0.26 12.48 -1.36
CA GLY A 31 -0.09 12.14 -2.78
C GLY A 31 -1.26 11.36 -3.38
N ARG A 32 -1.03 10.79 -4.57
CA ARG A 32 -2.02 10.01 -5.34
C ARG A 32 -1.36 8.78 -5.95
N ILE A 33 -2.01 7.62 -5.81
CA ILE A 33 -1.50 6.35 -6.31
C ILE A 33 -2.53 5.61 -7.17
N VAL A 34 -2.03 4.65 -7.94
CA VAL A 34 -2.81 3.52 -8.43
C VAL A 34 -2.38 2.27 -7.67
N LEU A 35 -3.33 1.67 -6.99
CA LEU A 35 -3.23 0.34 -6.41
C LEU A 35 -3.77 -0.67 -7.41
N LYS A 36 -2.93 -1.61 -7.83
CA LYS A 36 -3.35 -2.85 -8.46
C LYS A 36 -3.41 -3.94 -7.40
N LEU A 37 -4.61 -4.43 -7.15
CA LEU A 37 -4.86 -5.59 -6.30
C LEU A 37 -5.49 -6.68 -7.17
N HIS A 38 -4.82 -7.81 -7.30
CA HIS A 38 -5.21 -8.85 -8.26
C HIS A 38 -5.35 -8.32 -9.70
N LYS A 39 -6.59 -8.25 -10.21
CA LYS A 39 -6.95 -7.80 -11.57
C LYS A 39 -7.60 -6.42 -11.58
N SER A 40 -7.81 -5.82 -10.40
CA SER A 40 -8.50 -4.54 -10.24
C SER A 40 -7.51 -3.43 -9.99
N TYR A 41 -7.79 -2.26 -10.58
CA TYR A 41 -7.03 -1.03 -10.38
C TYR A 41 -7.90 -0.03 -9.62
N HIS A 42 -7.32 0.60 -8.61
CA HIS A 42 -7.98 1.57 -7.76
C HIS A 42 -7.10 2.81 -7.67
N THR A 43 -7.66 3.96 -8.04
CA THR A 43 -7.01 5.26 -7.83
C THR A 43 -7.37 5.75 -6.43
N LEU A 44 -6.36 6.09 -5.64
CA LEU A 44 -6.51 6.52 -4.25
C LEU A 44 -5.69 7.80 -4.02
N GLU A 45 -6.15 8.65 -3.12
CA GLU A 45 -5.50 9.92 -2.79
C GLU A 45 -5.37 10.15 -1.28
N SER A 46 -4.70 11.24 -0.91
CA SER A 46 -4.44 11.61 0.49
C SER A 46 -5.72 11.54 1.34
N GLY A 47 -5.65 10.84 2.47
CA GLY A 47 -6.80 10.58 3.34
C GLY A 47 -7.47 9.22 3.11
N ASP A 48 -7.24 8.58 1.97
CA ASP A 48 -7.71 7.22 1.73
C ASP A 48 -6.89 6.18 2.49
N PHE A 49 -7.51 5.04 2.76
CA PHE A 49 -6.84 3.85 3.27
C PHE A 49 -7.24 2.63 2.46
N PHE A 50 -6.36 1.63 2.42
CA PHE A 50 -6.64 0.36 1.78
C PHE A 50 -6.07 -0.81 2.57
N TYR A 51 -6.72 -1.96 2.42
CA TYR A 51 -6.40 -3.20 3.11
C TYR A 51 -5.92 -4.26 2.12
N ILE A 52 -4.80 -4.90 2.44
CA ILE A 52 -4.29 -6.05 1.72
C ILE A 52 -4.50 -7.30 2.60
N PRO A 53 -5.41 -8.20 2.20
CA PRO A 53 -5.60 -9.46 2.91
C PRO A 53 -4.37 -10.39 2.81
N PRO A 54 -4.24 -11.38 3.70
CA PRO A 54 -3.24 -12.44 3.56
C PRO A 54 -3.34 -13.14 2.19
N CYS A 55 -2.24 -13.72 1.74
CA CYS A 55 -2.09 -14.40 0.45
C CYS A 55 -2.41 -13.55 -0.80
N ASN A 56 -2.36 -12.22 -0.68
CA ASN A 56 -2.57 -11.31 -1.81
C ASN A 56 -1.26 -10.65 -2.26
N THR A 57 -1.15 -10.43 -3.57
CA THR A 57 -0.12 -9.58 -4.16
C THR A 57 -0.74 -8.24 -4.54
N TYR A 58 -0.01 -7.17 -4.27
CA TYR A 58 -0.39 -5.82 -4.61
C TYR A 58 0.76 -5.08 -5.29
N HIS A 59 0.39 -4.06 -6.05
CA HIS A 59 1.33 -3.19 -6.71
C HIS A 59 0.84 -1.75 -6.59
N ILE A 60 1.68 -0.88 -6.04
CA ILE A 60 1.40 0.54 -5.85
C ILE A 60 2.27 1.31 -6.83
N GLN A 61 1.65 2.26 -7.53
CA GLN A 61 2.33 3.15 -8.46
C GLN A 61 1.98 4.60 -8.12
N ASN A 62 2.99 5.47 -8.05
CA ASN A 62 2.77 6.92 -7.98
C ASN A 62 2.20 7.42 -9.33
N LEU A 63 1.13 8.21 -9.28
CA LEU A 63 0.54 8.83 -10.48
C LEU A 63 0.99 10.27 -10.73
N GLY A 64 1.72 10.88 -9.80
CA GLY A 64 2.15 12.27 -9.85
C GLY A 64 3.62 12.44 -10.23
N SER A 65 4.10 13.67 -10.09
CA SER A 65 5.53 14.03 -10.08
C SER A 65 5.99 14.47 -8.67
N GLU A 66 5.12 14.28 -7.68
CA GLU A 66 5.36 14.60 -6.27
C GLU A 66 5.46 13.31 -5.46
N ASP A 67 6.31 13.32 -4.44
CA ASP A 67 6.51 12.16 -3.57
C ASP A 67 5.23 11.77 -2.83
N VAL A 68 4.91 10.47 -2.89
CA VAL A 68 3.82 9.87 -2.15
C VAL A 68 4.34 9.35 -0.81
N GLU A 69 3.63 9.70 0.26
CA GLU A 69 3.90 9.23 1.62
C GLU A 69 2.80 8.28 2.09
N LEU A 70 3.21 7.06 2.44
CA LEU A 70 2.32 6.01 2.94
C LEU A 70 2.78 5.60 4.35
N VAL A 71 1.82 5.39 5.25
CA VAL A 71 2.05 4.70 6.52
C VAL A 71 1.29 3.40 6.51
N PHE A 72 1.94 2.33 6.97
CA PHE A 72 1.29 1.03 7.06
C PHE A 72 1.51 0.33 8.38
N THR A 73 0.54 -0.52 8.73
CA THR A 73 0.62 -1.45 9.85
C THR A 73 0.43 -2.87 9.35
N GLN A 74 1.10 -3.81 10.02
CA GLN A 74 0.96 -5.24 9.77
C GLN A 74 0.26 -5.91 10.95
N LEU A 75 -0.82 -6.61 10.65
CA LEU A 75 -1.58 -7.42 11.60
C LEU A 75 -1.16 -8.87 11.42
N LYS A 76 -0.64 -9.50 12.47
CA LYS A 76 -0.42 -10.95 12.47
C LYS A 76 -1.70 -11.62 12.95
N THR A 77 -2.39 -12.33 12.08
CA THR A 77 -3.54 -13.13 12.49
C THR A 77 -3.02 -14.36 13.20
N THR A 78 -3.04 -14.36 14.54
CA THR A 78 -2.95 -15.61 15.30
C THR A 78 -4.33 -16.25 15.22
N ALA A 79 -4.51 -17.22 14.31
CA ALA A 79 -5.65 -18.12 14.40
C ALA A 79 -5.60 -18.77 15.80
N LYS A 80 -6.68 -18.63 16.55
CA LYS A 80 -6.86 -19.27 17.86
C LYS A 80 -7.62 -20.56 17.66
#